data_AF-A0A847VLD9-F1
#
_entry.id   AF-A0A847VLD9-F1
#
_cell.length_a   1.000
_cell.length_b   1.000
_cell.length_c   1.000
_cell.angle_alpha   90.00
_cell.angle_beta   90.00
_cell.angle_gamma   90.00
#
_symmetry.space_group_name_H-M   'P 1'
#
loop_
_entity.id
_entity.type
_entity.pdbx_description
1 polymer ?
#
loop_
_entity_poly.entity_id
_entity_poly.type
_entity_poly.pdbx_seq_one_letter_code
_entity_poly.pdbx_strand_id
1 'polypeptide(L)' 'MTTPTRQEQAAALAKEWAESARWKGITRGYGAEDVVRLRGSVPIEHTLARRGA' A
#
# COMPACT_ATOMS: atom_id res chain seq x y z
N MET A 1 -9.91 18.99 4.45
CA MET A 1 -8.95 17.88 4.62
C MET A 1 -8.87 17.15 3.29
N THR A 2 -7.75 17.20 2.60
CA THR A 2 -7.63 16.64 1.24
C THR A 2 -7.22 15.17 1.36
N THR A 3 -8.15 14.25 1.07
CA THR A 3 -7.84 12.82 0.96
C THR A 3 -7.08 12.59 -0.35
N PRO A 4 -5.90 11.94 -0.33
CA PRO A 4 -5.15 11.65 -1.54
C PRO A 4 -5.99 10.77 -2.48
N THR A 5 -5.93 11.07 -3.77
CA THR A 5 -6.64 10.33 -4.82
C THR A 5 -6.16 8.88 -4.86
N ARG A 6 -6.99 7.98 -5.41
CA ARG A 6 -6.63 6.56 -5.55
C ARG A 6 -5.35 6.36 -6.38
N GLN A 7 -5.13 7.21 -7.39
CA GLN A 7 -3.92 7.17 -8.22
C GLN A 7 -2.67 7.53 -7.42
N GLU A 8 -2.73 8.59 -6.60
CA GLU A 8 -1.64 8.98 -5.72
C GLU A 8 -1.33 7.90 -4.68
N GLN A 9 -2.36 7.26 -4.12
CA GLN A 9 -2.18 6.15 -3.18
C GLN A 9 -1.52 4.93 -3.83
N ALA A 10 -1.91 4.60 -5.07
CA ALA A 10 -1.33 3.48 -5.81
C ALA A 10 0.13 3.76 -6.18
N ALA A 11 0.45 4.99 -6.60
CA ALA A 11 1.82 5.41 -6.89
C ALA A 11 2.71 5.36 -5.64
N ALA A 12 2.20 5.82 -4.49
CA ALA A 12 2.92 5.76 -3.23
C ALA A 12 3.20 4.29 -2.81
N LEU A 13 2.21 3.41 -2.95
CA LEU A 13 2.37 1.98 -2.63
C LEU A 13 3.37 1.28 -3.57
N ALA A 14 3.32 1.59 -4.86
CA ALA A 14 4.26 1.05 -5.83
C ALA A 14 5.70 1.51 -5.53
N LYS A 15 5.87 2.78 -5.15
CA LYS A 15 7.16 3.32 -4.70
C LYS A 15 7.67 2.60 -3.45
N GLU A 16 6.81 2.39 -2.46
CA GLU A 16 7.18 1.65 -1.24
C GLU A 16 7.64 0.22 -1.55
N TRP A 17 6.98 -0.48 -2.48
CA TRP A 17 7.40 -1.82 -2.88
C TRP A 17 8.75 -1.85 -3.59
N ALA A 18 9.08 -0.79 -4.35
CA ALA A 18 10.35 -0.69 -5.08
C ALA A 18 11.52 -0.28 -4.17
N GLU A 19 11.28 0.62 -3.21
CA GLU A 19 12.34 1.21 -2.37
C GLU A 19 12.56 0.44 -1.07
N SER A 20 11.53 -0.21 -0.52
CA SER A 20 11.63 -0.85 0.78
C SER A 20 12.43 -2.16 0.70
N ALA A 21 13.47 -2.26 1.53
CA ALA A 21 14.22 -3.49 1.72
C ALA A 21 13.33 -4.66 2.18
N ARG A 22 12.20 -4.38 2.85
CA ARG A 22 11.18 -5.37 3.27
C ARG A 22 10.66 -6.19 2.08
N TRP A 23 10.55 -5.56 0.92
CA TRP A 23 9.87 -6.10 -0.25
C TRP A 23 10.82 -6.53 -1.38
N LYS A 24 12.14 -6.45 -1.16
CA LYS A 24 13.17 -6.80 -2.13
C LYS A 24 13.06 -8.28 -2.52
N GLY A 25 12.91 -8.54 -3.82
CA GLY A 25 12.81 -9.90 -4.38
C GLY A 25 11.43 -10.55 -4.31
N ILE A 26 10.40 -9.83 -3.83
CA ILE A 26 9.02 -10.36 -3.76
C ILE A 26 8.29 -10.07 -5.07
N THR A 27 7.90 -11.15 -5.77
CA THR A 27 7.07 -11.07 -6.99
C THR A 27 5.59 -11.08 -6.62
N ARG A 28 4.82 -10.13 -7.15
CA ARG A 28 3.38 -10.02 -6.94
C ARG A 28 2.67 -10.20 -8.28
N GLY A 29 1.65 -11.05 -8.33
CA GLY A 29 0.84 -11.28 -9.53
C GLY A 29 -0.29 -10.24 -9.74
N TYR A 30 -0.25 -9.13 -9.01
CA TYR A 30 -1.26 -8.07 -9.02
C TYR A 30 -0.60 -6.70 -8.84
N GLY A 31 -1.28 -5.64 -9.30
CA GLY A 31 -0.77 -4.28 -9.24
C GLY A 31 -1.06 -3.57 -7.92
N ALA A 32 -0.38 -2.44 -7.68
CA ALA A 32 -0.69 -1.55 -6.56
C ALA A 32 -2.12 -0.95 -6.68
N GLU A 33 -2.60 -0.76 -7.91
CA GLU A 33 -3.96 -0.27 -8.18
C GLU A 33 -5.04 -1.24 -7.70
N ASP A 34 -4.82 -2.55 -7.85
CA ASP A 34 -5.75 -3.57 -7.37
C ASP A 34 -5.87 -3.55 -5.85
N VAL A 35 -4.75 -3.33 -5.15
CA VAL A 35 -4.73 -3.19 -3.69
C VAL A 35 -5.52 -1.96 -3.25
N VAL A 36 -5.30 -0.80 -3.88
CA VAL A 36 -6.02 0.44 -3.53
C VAL A 36 -7.51 0.34 -3.88
N ARG A 37 -7.86 -0.36 -4.97
CA ARG A 37 -9.25 -0.61 -5.35
C ARG A 37 -10.00 -1.43 -4.30
N LEU A 38 -9.34 -2.42 -3.69
CA LEU A 38 -9.94 -3.30 -2.67
C LEU A 38 -9.87 -2.75 -1.24
N ARG A 39 -9.01 -1.76 -0.97
CA ARG A 39 -8.83 -1.12 0.34
C ARG A 39 -10.07 -0.36 0.82
N GLY A 40 -10.97 0.03 -0.08
CA GLY A 40 -12.11 0.88 0.24
C GLY A 40 -11.71 2.33 0.51
N SER A 41 -12.68 3.14 0.96
CA SER A 41 -12.47 4.59 1.13
C SER A 41 -11.82 4.97 2.46
N VAL A 42 -11.92 4.12 3.48
CA VAL A 42 -11.43 4.41 4.85
C VAL A 42 -10.49 3.30 5.30
N PRO A 43 -9.18 3.57 5.40
CA PRO A 43 -8.24 2.61 5.95
C PRO A 43 -8.35 2.52 7.47
N ILE A 44 -8.42 1.30 8.00
CA ILE A 44 -8.37 1.03 9.43
C ILE A 44 -6.91 0.79 9.82
N GLU A 45 -6.44 1.48 10.85
CA GLU A 45 -5.08 1.36 11.36
C GLU A 45 -4.93 0.09 12.21
N HIS A 46 -4.04 -0.83 11.81
CA HIS A 46 -3.75 -2.06 12.54
C HIS A 46 -2.46 -1.94 13.38
N THR A 47 -2.53 -1.16 14.48
CA THR A 47 -1.37 -0.75 15.27
C THR A 47 -0.54 -1.91 15.81
N LEU A 48 -1.18 -2.96 16.36
CA LEU A 48 -0.46 -4.12 16.90
C LEU A 48 0.22 -4.94 15.80
N ALA A 49 -0.48 -5.16 14.67
CA ALA A 49 0.06 -5.89 13.53
C ALA A 49 1.27 -5.16 12.93
N ARG A 50 1.23 -3.82 12.83
CA ARG A 50 2.37 -3.04 12.33
C ARG A 50 3.59 -3.16 13.23
N ARG A 51 3.40 -3.12 14.55
CA ARG A 51 4.52 -3.14 15.51
C ARG A 51 5.15 -4.53 15.67
N GLY A 52 4.42 -5.59 15.36
CA GLY A 52 4.88 -6.97 15.53
C GLY A 52 5.42 -7.66 14.27
N ALA A 53 5.33 -7.05 13.08
CA ALA A 53 5.58 -7.68 11.78
C ALA A 53 6.96 -7.41 11.15
#